data_AF-A0A3D3K5G2-F1
#
_entry.id   AF-A0A3D3K5G2-F1
#
_cell.length_a   1.000
_cell.length_b   1.000
_cell.length_c   1.000
_cell.angle_alpha   90.00
_cell.angle_beta   90.00
_cell.angle_gamma   90.00
#
_symmetry.space_group_name_H-M   'P 1'
#
loop_
_entity.id
_entity.type
_entity.pdbx_description
1 polymer ?
#
loop_
_entity_poly.entity_id
_entity_poly.type
_entity_poly.pdbx_seq_one_letter_code
_entity_poly.pdbx_strand_id
1 'polypeptide(L)'
;APFAERFCRRDFAATTDPSARRHLAKIMAHLLGSYYPGTEALETIAESAAAWAVDPAARPAVKIWAMEVVKKCRTRIGWVDEAWDDLLATVVRDAPPSIANRLRNSWSGRNRGVKP
;
A
#
# COMPACT_ATOMS: atom_id res chain seq x y z
N ALA A 1 -10.23 -2.68 18.43
CA ALA A 1 -8.87 -3.19 18.72
C ALA A 1 -8.03 -2.05 19.31
N PRO A 2 -7.63 -2.09 20.58
CA PRO A 2 -7.03 -0.95 21.29
C PRO A 2 -5.70 -0.45 20.68
N PHE A 3 -5.01 -1.30 19.92
CA PHE A 3 -3.75 -0.94 19.24
C PHE A 3 -3.93 -0.44 17.80
N ALA A 4 -5.12 -0.62 17.19
CA ALA A 4 -5.34 -0.27 15.79
C ALA A 4 -5.26 1.24 15.56
N GLU A 5 -5.83 2.04 16.46
CA GLU A 5 -5.80 3.49 16.38
C GLU A 5 -4.37 4.04 16.46
N ARG A 6 -3.62 3.64 17.49
CA ARG A 6 -2.21 4.00 17.66
C ARG A 6 -1.37 3.57 16.45
N PHE A 7 -1.59 2.35 15.95
CA PHE A 7 -0.87 1.82 14.80
C PHE A 7 -1.12 2.67 13.54
N CYS A 8 -2.38 3.01 13.27
CA CYS A 8 -2.78 3.84 12.14
C CYS A 8 -2.24 5.27 12.24
N ARG A 9 -2.35 5.88 13.41
CA ARG A 9 -1.99 7.29 13.61
C ARG A 9 -0.48 7.54 13.67
N ARG A 10 0.32 6.56 14.11
CA ARG A 10 1.73 6.82 14.42
C ARG A 10 2.68 5.73 13.97
N ASP A 11 2.48 4.50 14.45
CA ASP A 11 3.55 3.49 14.39
C ASP A 11 3.82 3.05 12.94
N PHE A 12 2.81 3.08 12.05
CA PHE A 12 3.00 2.83 10.63
C PHE A 12 3.91 3.88 9.96
N ALA A 13 3.56 5.16 10.06
CA ALA A 13 4.27 6.24 9.38
C ALA A 13 5.69 6.49 9.95
N ALA A 14 5.88 6.29 11.25
CA ALA A 14 7.15 6.56 11.93
C ALA A 14 8.25 5.52 11.67
N THR A 15 7.96 4.41 10.99
CA THR A 15 8.92 3.31 10.86
C THR A 15 10.00 3.58 9.81
N THR A 16 11.26 3.52 10.26
CA THR A 16 12.44 3.71 9.41
C THR A 16 13.14 2.39 9.06
N ASP A 17 12.90 1.31 9.82
CA ASP A 17 13.49 0.00 9.55
C ASP A 17 12.85 -0.66 8.30
N PRO A 18 13.63 -0.94 7.23
CA PRO A 18 13.11 -1.58 6.03
C PRO A 18 12.50 -2.96 6.28
N SER A 19 12.97 -3.71 7.28
CA SER A 19 12.39 -5.02 7.61
C SER A 19 11.00 -4.86 8.23
N ALA A 20 10.87 -3.96 9.21
CA ALA A 20 9.60 -3.60 9.83
C ALA A 20 8.58 -3.07 8.81
N ARG A 21 8.98 -2.18 7.88
CA ARG A 21 8.09 -1.63 6.83
C ARG A 21 7.27 -2.71 6.11
N ARG A 22 7.90 -3.83 5.75
CA ARG A 22 7.21 -4.97 5.11
C ARG A 22 6.11 -5.53 6.01
N HIS A 23 6.43 -5.82 7.26
CA HIS A 23 5.50 -6.42 8.20
C HIS A 23 4.36 -5.46 8.54
N LEU A 24 4.68 -4.18 8.76
CA LEU A 24 3.71 -3.15 9.07
C LEU A 24 2.77 -2.86 7.89
N ALA A 25 3.28 -2.81 6.65
CA ALA A 25 2.42 -2.68 5.46
C ALA A 25 1.47 -3.86 5.29
N LYS A 26 1.93 -5.08 5.57
CA LYS A 26 1.05 -6.26 5.55
C LYS A 26 -0.04 -6.18 6.61
N ILE A 27 0.30 -5.77 7.84
CA ILE A 27 -0.67 -5.58 8.92
C ILE A 27 -1.66 -4.47 8.56
N MET A 28 -1.17 -3.34 8.04
CA MET A 28 -2.00 -2.21 7.64
C MET A 28 -2.97 -2.58 6.52
N ALA A 29 -2.51 -3.25 5.46
CA ALA A 29 -3.36 -3.69 4.35
C ALA A 29 -4.48 -4.63 4.83
N HIS A 30 -4.18 -5.50 5.80
CA HIS A 30 -5.19 -6.36 6.43
C HIS A 30 -6.16 -5.54 7.30
N LEU A 31 -5.62 -4.64 8.14
CA LEU A 31 -6.39 -3.82 9.06
C LEU A 31 -7.37 -2.90 8.34
N LEU A 32 -6.96 -2.26 7.24
CA LEU A 32 -7.83 -1.42 6.41
C LEU A 32 -8.98 -2.18 5.75
N GLY A 33 -8.98 -3.52 5.78
CA GLY A 33 -10.10 -4.34 5.33
C GLY A 33 -11.25 -4.43 6.34
N SER A 34 -11.01 -4.14 7.62
CA SER A 34 -11.99 -4.28 8.71
C SER A 34 -12.07 -3.07 9.64
N TYR A 35 -11.09 -2.16 9.56
CA TYR A 35 -10.98 -0.95 10.36
C TYR A 35 -11.02 0.29 9.47
N TYR A 36 -11.71 1.33 9.95
CA TYR A 36 -11.85 2.60 9.26
C TYR A 36 -11.14 3.69 10.07
N PRO A 37 -9.85 3.98 9.76
CA PRO A 37 -9.18 5.15 10.34
C PRO A 37 -9.89 6.43 9.93
N GLY A 38 -9.79 7.46 10.79
CA GLY A 38 -10.18 8.83 10.42
C GLY A 38 -9.35 9.35 9.24
N THR A 39 -9.89 10.35 8.53
CA THR A 39 -9.31 10.85 7.28
C THR A 39 -7.85 11.29 7.42
N GLU A 40 -7.49 12.03 8.46
CA GLU A 40 -6.11 12.47 8.71
C GLU A 40 -5.12 11.31 8.86
N ALA A 41 -5.52 10.26 9.59
CA ALA A 41 -4.70 9.06 9.73
C ALA A 41 -4.58 8.32 8.39
N LEU A 42 -5.68 8.26 7.63
CA LEU A 42 -5.69 7.60 6.33
C LEU A 42 -4.81 8.33 5.30
N GLU A 43 -4.80 9.66 5.31
CA GLU A 43 -3.90 10.51 4.49
C GLU A 43 -2.44 10.20 4.79
N THR A 44 -2.08 10.24 6.08
CA THR A 44 -0.72 9.91 6.55
C THR A 44 -0.29 8.50 6.15
N ILE A 45 -1.21 7.52 6.26
CA ILE A 45 -0.98 6.13 5.85
C ILE A 45 -0.74 6.04 4.35
N ALA A 46 -1.59 6.68 3.55
CA ALA A 46 -1.49 6.65 2.10
C ALA A 46 -0.19 7.30 1.61
N GLU A 47 0.18 8.45 2.17
CA GLU A 47 1.43 9.14 1.87
C GLU A 47 2.65 8.27 2.21
N SER A 48 2.69 7.72 3.43
CA SER A 48 3.79 6.84 3.86
C SER A 48 3.92 5.59 2.98
N ALA A 49 2.79 4.98 2.63
CA ALA A 49 2.77 3.80 1.77
C ALA A 49 3.20 4.13 0.34
N ALA A 50 2.73 5.25 -0.23
CA ALA A 50 3.15 5.70 -1.54
C ALA A 50 4.66 5.96 -1.58
N ALA A 51 5.20 6.65 -0.56
CA ALA A 51 6.64 6.90 -0.44
C ALA A 51 7.45 5.60 -0.40
N TRP A 52 7.02 4.59 0.37
CA TRP A 52 7.72 3.30 0.42
C TRP A 52 7.60 2.50 -0.88
N ALA A 53 6.49 2.66 -1.61
CA ALA A 53 6.27 1.96 -2.87
C ALA A 53 7.25 2.45 -3.95
N VAL A 54 7.45 3.77 -4.04
CA VAL A 54 8.29 4.39 -5.08
C VAL A 54 9.76 4.51 -4.71
N ASP A 55 10.13 4.32 -3.44
CA ASP A 55 11.53 4.36 -2.99
C ASP A 55 12.39 3.33 -3.76
N PRO A 56 13.40 3.75 -4.55
CA PRO A 56 14.23 2.84 -5.32
C PRO A 56 15.09 1.91 -4.44
N ALA A 57 15.39 2.31 -3.21
CA ALA A 57 16.14 1.49 -2.25
C ALA A 57 15.24 0.47 -1.51
N ALA A 58 13.92 0.60 -1.61
CA ALA A 58 13.01 -0.32 -0.94
C ALA A 58 13.03 -1.71 -1.58
N ARG A 59 13.13 -2.73 -0.73
CA ARG A 59 13.08 -4.14 -1.15
C ARG A 59 11.75 -4.42 -1.87
N PRO A 60 11.72 -5.32 -2.89
CA PRO A 60 10.49 -5.61 -3.63
C PRO A 60 9.29 -5.99 -2.76
N ALA A 61 9.51 -6.72 -1.67
CA ALA A 61 8.44 -7.09 -0.73
C ALA A 61 7.82 -5.89 -0.01
N VAL A 62 8.58 -4.84 0.28
CA VAL A 62 8.05 -3.59 0.86
C VAL A 62 7.17 -2.90 -0.16
N LYS A 63 7.65 -2.74 -1.41
CA LYS A 63 6.88 -2.13 -2.50
C LYS A 63 5.54 -2.84 -2.74
N ILE A 64 5.55 -4.18 -2.72
CA ILE A 64 4.34 -5.01 -2.88
C ILE A 64 3.30 -4.67 -1.81
N TRP A 65 3.67 -4.76 -0.53
CA TRP A 65 2.71 -4.54 0.55
C TRP A 65 2.32 -3.07 0.69
N ALA A 66 3.22 -2.14 0.39
CA ALA A 66 2.91 -0.72 0.39
C ALA A 66 1.86 -0.38 -0.69
N MET A 67 1.98 -0.92 -1.90
CA MET A 67 0.95 -0.76 -2.94
C MET A 67 -0.40 -1.39 -2.57
N GLU A 68 -0.42 -2.48 -1.79
CA GLU A 68 -1.69 -3.01 -1.26
C GLU A 68 -2.34 -2.03 -0.27
N VAL A 69 -1.55 -1.33 0.55
CA VAL A 69 -2.06 -0.26 1.42
C VAL A 69 -2.61 0.90 0.58
N VAL A 70 -1.85 1.37 -0.41
CA VAL A 70 -2.28 2.43 -1.36
C VAL A 70 -3.60 2.04 -2.04
N LYS A 71 -3.70 0.81 -2.54
CA LYS A 71 -4.92 0.27 -3.16
C LYS A 71 -6.14 0.32 -2.24
N LYS A 72 -5.95 0.07 -0.94
CA LYS A 72 -7.03 0.16 0.07
C LYS A 72 -7.42 1.60 0.41
N CYS A 73 -6.51 2.55 0.21
CA CYS A 73 -6.79 3.98 0.38
C CYS A 73 -7.44 4.61 -0.86
N ARG A 74 -7.24 4.02 -2.04
CA ARG A 74 -7.69 4.54 -3.35
C ARG A 74 -9.14 5.00 -3.40
N THR A 75 -10.09 4.21 -2.91
CA THR A 75 -11.51 4.56 -2.96
C THR A 75 -11.95 5.52 -1.85
N ARG A 76 -11.02 5.95 -0.99
CA ARG A 76 -11.28 6.71 0.23
C ARG A 76 -10.56 8.06 0.25
N ILE A 77 -9.54 8.24 -0.61
CA ILE A 77 -8.72 9.44 -0.69
C ILE A 77 -8.55 9.81 -2.16
N GLY A 78 -8.99 11.02 -2.52
CA GLY A 78 -9.07 11.48 -3.91
C GLY A 78 -7.73 11.45 -4.63
N TRP A 79 -6.67 12.03 -4.03
CA TRP A 79 -5.36 12.07 -4.67
C TRP A 79 -4.77 10.67 -4.93
N VAL A 80 -5.12 9.67 -4.11
CA VAL A 80 -4.63 8.29 -4.28
C VAL A 80 -5.22 7.66 -5.54
N ASP A 81 -6.50 7.96 -5.85
CA ASP A 81 -7.11 7.52 -7.09
C ASP A 81 -6.46 8.18 -8.30
N GLU A 82 -6.22 9.49 -8.23
CA GLU A 82 -5.55 10.26 -9.28
C GLU A 82 -4.11 9.80 -9.53
N ALA A 83 -3.34 9.52 -8.47
CA ALA A 83 -1.95 9.10 -8.55
C ALA A 83 -1.76 7.59 -8.78
N TRP A 84 -2.84 6.79 -8.80
CA TRP A 84 -2.75 5.33 -8.79
C TRP A 84 -1.93 4.78 -9.96
N ASP A 85 -2.22 5.24 -11.17
CA ASP A 85 -1.57 4.72 -12.38
C ASP A 85 -0.09 5.12 -12.44
N ASP A 86 0.26 6.31 -11.98
CA ASP A 86 1.66 6.79 -11.90
C ASP A 86 2.49 6.02 -10.86
N LEU A 87 1.89 5.76 -9.69
CA LEU A 87 2.49 4.91 -8.65
C LEU A 87 2.71 3.49 -9.18
N LEU A 88 1.70 2.92 -9.83
CA LEU A 88 1.78 1.58 -10.41
C LEU A 88 2.85 1.51 -11.51
N ALA A 89 2.89 2.49 -12.41
CA ALA A 89 3.88 2.57 -13.47
C ALA A 89 5.30 2.65 -12.91
N THR A 90 5.51 3.48 -11.88
CA THR A 90 6.80 3.60 -11.19
C THR A 90 7.24 2.28 -10.56
N VAL A 91 6.36 1.63 -9.78
CA VAL A 91 6.69 0.35 -9.13
C VAL A 91 6.97 -0.75 -10.15
N VAL A 92 6.21 -0.80 -11.24
CA VAL A 92 6.40 -1.79 -12.30
C VAL A 92 7.70 -1.57 -13.07
N ARG A 93 8.08 -0.31 -13.33
CA ARG A 93 9.36 0.04 -13.99
C ARG A 93 10.55 -0.42 -13.16
N ASP A 94 10.49 -0.23 -11.85
CA ASP A 94 11.62 -0.52 -10.96
C ASP A 94 11.64 -1.99 -10.47
N ALA A 95 10.59 -2.76 -10.79
CA ALA A 95 10.51 -4.17 -10.41
C ALA A 95 11.32 -5.05 -11.38
N PRO A 96 11.99 -6.11 -10.88
CA PRO A 96 12.55 -7.15 -11.74
C PRO A 96 11.46 -7.73 -12.66
N PRO A 97 11.79 -8.13 -13.91
CA PRO A 97 10.78 -8.59 -14.89
C PRO A 97 9.85 -9.70 -14.37
N SER A 98 10.37 -10.62 -13.55
CA SER A 98 9.60 -11.71 -12.93
C SER A 98 8.55 -11.21 -11.93
N ILE A 99 8.79 -10.07 -11.28
CA ILE A 99 7.89 -9.43 -10.33
C ILE A 99 6.93 -8.49 -11.07
N ALA A 100 7.41 -7.71 -12.03
CA ALA A 100 6.62 -6.76 -12.82
C ALA A 100 5.38 -7.40 -13.46
N ASN A 101 5.52 -8.58 -14.06
CA ASN A 101 4.40 -9.32 -14.66
C ASN A 101 3.36 -9.77 -13.63
N ARG A 102 3.81 -10.20 -12.45
CA ARG A 102 2.90 -10.61 -11.36
C ARG A 102 2.13 -9.41 -10.81
N LEU A 103 2.81 -8.28 -10.62
CA LEU A 103 2.23 -7.04 -10.12
C LEU A 103 1.19 -6.47 -11.08
N ARG A 104 1.51 -6.43 -12.38
CA ARG A 104 0.58 -5.99 -13.41
C ARG A 104 -0.67 -6.84 -13.40
N ASN A 105 -0.57 -8.16 -13.29
CA ASN A 105 -1.72 -9.06 -13.27
C ASN A 105 -2.56 -8.99 -11.97
N SER A 106 -1.93 -8.73 -10.81
CA SER A 106 -2.64 -8.64 -9.53
C SER A 106 -3.34 -7.28 -9.32
N TRP A 107 -2.84 -6.23 -9.96
CA TRP A 107 -3.26 -4.85 -9.69
C TRP A 107 -3.92 -4.13 -10.87
N SER A 108 -3.82 -4.65 -12.10
CA SER A 108 -4.49 -4.08 -13.30
C SER A 108 -6.01 -4.25 -13.33
N GLY A 109 -6.62 -4.86 -12.31
CA GLY A 109 -8.06 -4.81 -12.13
C GLY A 109 -8.87 -5.24 -13.36
N ARG A 110 -8.59 -6.42 -13.95
CA ARG A 110 -9.68 -7.20 -14.56
C ARG A 110 -10.18 -8.16 -13.49
N ASN A 111 -11.35 -7.84 -12.95
CA ASN A 111 -12.12 -8.63 -12.01
C ASN A 111 -11.99 -10.13 -12.33
N ARG A 112 -11.28 -10.91 -11.51
CA ARG A 112 -11.53 -12.35 -11.47
C ARG A 112 -12.79 -12.52 -10.64
N GLY A 113 -13.88 -12.69 -11.37
CA GLY A 113 -15.22 -12.82 -10.83
C GLY A 113 -15.27 -13.73 -9.62
N VAL A 114 -15.95 -13.23 -8.60
CA VAL A 114 -16.76 -14.08 -7.74
C VAL A 114 -17.64 -14.90 -8.69
N LYS A 115 -17.42 -16.22 -8.74
CA LYS A 115 -18.37 -17.12 -9.38
C LYS A 115 -19.65 -17.13 -8.53
N PRO A 116 -20.85 -17.12 -9.14
CA PRO A 116 -22.09 -17.42 -8.43
C PRO A 116 -22.05 -18.84 -7.86
#